data_AF-A0A956AI61-F1
#
_entry.id   AF-A0A956AI61-F1
#
_cell.length_a   1.000
_cell.length_b   1.000
_cell.length_c   1.000
_cell.angle_alpha   90.00
_cell.angle_beta   90.00
_cell.angle_gamma   90.00
#
_symmetry.space_group_name_H-M   'P 1'
#
loop_
_entity.id
_entity.type
_entity.pdbx_description
1 polymer ?
#
loop_
_entity_poly.entity_id
_entity_poly.type
_entity_poly.pdbx_seq_one_letter_code
_entity_poly.pdbx_strand_id
1 'polypeptide(L)'
;MAWSAKQVSELLHSTEMSTCPKYFRKYAASLAEVIGLFELAGSVSDDDVMLAICNSDVGDDPEKLCRQFCAELTDETGITTPSKALAVVFQAVAVVEPPPKAPTFLTMPQHLVDPLKRVNTMRTEMRRRRGLRLANAAMSKLGQWRWVQRAPDEILPFYVDNSSSVTGYTQLRGYDQWVKLGGNPPSGTMALNCREAVLVVAREAGLLTHGHLRAAYLDAETAARRLLGPALTVMHRTPQTTWSQTTAQTGTAAYLAYLGRLDERLTEYHRSEPVSLRWGLRPRAGDLVFIKGNPPGHVCISLGRTWANGHPTDWVASLWHHQGGQFCREPLLNMDYESNLTFVPCPF
;
A
#
# COMPACT_ATOMS: atom_id res chain seq x y z
N MET A 1 0.80 -20.47 11.72
CA MET A 1 0.96 -21.88 12.16
C MET A 1 0.57 -22.74 10.96
N ALA A 2 1.29 -23.80 10.57
CA ALA A 2 0.93 -24.54 9.36
C ALA A 2 -0.36 -25.36 9.59
N TRP A 3 -1.42 -25.08 8.82
CA TRP A 3 -2.69 -25.80 8.90
C TRP A 3 -2.71 -26.97 7.91
N SER A 4 -3.13 -28.16 8.38
CA SER A 4 -3.34 -29.32 7.52
C SER A 4 -4.82 -29.57 7.22
N ALA A 5 -5.13 -30.15 6.05
CA ALA A 5 -6.50 -30.50 5.68
C ALA A 5 -7.11 -31.47 6.70
N LYS A 6 -6.27 -32.32 7.29
CA LYS A 6 -6.64 -33.23 8.39
C LYS A 6 -7.06 -32.47 9.65
N GLN A 7 -6.29 -31.47 10.10
CA GLN A 7 -6.63 -30.66 11.28
C GLN A 7 -7.92 -29.85 11.09
N VAL A 8 -8.15 -29.34 9.88
CA VAL A 8 -9.39 -28.59 9.56
C VAL A 8 -10.61 -29.50 9.54
N SER A 9 -10.47 -30.72 9.00
CA SER A 9 -11.52 -31.74 9.00
C SER A 9 -11.80 -32.30 10.41
N GLU A 10 -10.77 -32.45 11.25
CA GLU A 10 -10.92 -32.82 12.66
C GLU A 10 -11.60 -31.71 13.48
N LEU A 11 -11.32 -30.43 13.20
CA LEU A 11 -12.00 -29.28 13.82
C LEU A 11 -13.51 -29.29 13.50
N LEU A 12 -13.86 -29.57 12.24
CA LEU A 12 -15.22 -29.70 11.71
C LEU A 12 -16.07 -30.75 12.44
N HIS A 13 -15.44 -31.83 12.90
CA HIS A 13 -16.09 -32.94 13.59
C HIS A 13 -16.00 -32.87 15.12
N SER A 14 -15.28 -31.88 15.67
CA SER A 14 -15.15 -31.67 17.11
C SER A 14 -16.36 -30.95 17.71
N THR A 15 -16.71 -31.30 18.96
CA THR A 15 -17.78 -30.64 19.74
C THR A 15 -17.50 -29.17 20.08
N GLU A 16 -16.25 -28.71 19.89
CA GLU A 16 -15.84 -27.31 20.09
C GLU A 16 -16.39 -26.35 19.03
N MET A 17 -16.86 -26.85 17.88
CA MET A 17 -17.52 -26.03 16.84
C MET A 17 -18.95 -25.58 17.18
N SER A 18 -19.48 -25.90 18.36
CA SER A 18 -20.77 -25.39 18.84
C SER A 18 -20.74 -23.88 19.18
N THR A 19 -19.56 -23.32 19.44
CA THR A 19 -19.33 -21.90 19.73
C THR A 19 -18.85 -21.10 18.51
N CYS A 20 -18.47 -21.79 17.42
CA CYS A 20 -18.02 -21.15 16.20
C CYS A 20 -19.24 -20.62 15.41
N PRO A 21 -19.22 -19.36 14.92
CA PRO A 21 -20.37 -18.76 14.24
C PRO A 21 -20.88 -19.63 13.07
N LYS A 22 -22.21 -19.74 12.92
CA LYS A 22 -22.86 -20.56 11.87
C LYS A 22 -22.33 -20.31 10.44
N TYR A 23 -21.80 -19.12 10.17
CA TYR A 23 -21.21 -18.80 8.86
C TYR A 23 -19.96 -19.64 8.56
N PHE A 24 -19.14 -19.98 9.56
CA PHE A 24 -17.89 -20.73 9.37
C PHE A 24 -18.16 -22.16 8.87
N ARG A 25 -19.26 -22.78 9.31
CA ARG A 25 -19.67 -24.13 8.88
C ARG A 25 -20.00 -24.20 7.38
N LYS A 26 -20.45 -23.09 6.78
CA LYS A 26 -20.82 -23.02 5.36
C LYS A 26 -19.59 -23.14 4.43
N TYR A 27 -18.42 -22.70 4.90
CA TYR A 27 -17.20 -22.61 4.09
C TYR A 27 -16.16 -23.71 4.43
N ALA A 28 -16.36 -24.43 5.53
CA ALA A 28 -15.36 -25.37 6.05
C ALA A 28 -15.08 -26.58 5.14
N ALA A 29 -16.06 -27.06 4.35
CA ALA A 29 -15.84 -28.12 3.37
C ALA A 29 -14.97 -27.64 2.19
N SER A 30 -15.26 -26.44 1.66
CA SER A 30 -14.46 -25.81 0.62
C SER A 30 -13.05 -25.44 1.12
N LEU A 31 -12.94 -25.04 2.39
CA LEU A 31 -11.68 -24.76 3.06
C LEU A 31 -10.77 -26.01 3.13
N ALA A 32 -11.34 -27.16 3.49
CA ALA A 32 -10.60 -28.43 3.52
C ALA A 32 -10.15 -28.85 2.11
N GLU A 33 -10.97 -28.59 1.08
CA GLU A 33 -10.61 -28.86 -0.31
C GLU A 33 -9.47 -27.97 -0.81
N VAL A 34 -9.52 -26.66 -0.54
CA VAL A 34 -8.44 -25.72 -0.90
C VAL A 34 -7.14 -26.06 -0.18
N ILE A 35 -7.18 -26.26 1.14
CA ILE A 35 -5.97 -26.61 1.91
C ILE A 35 -5.38 -27.94 1.43
N GLY A 36 -6.22 -28.93 1.12
CA GLY A 36 -5.77 -30.20 0.55
C GLY A 36 -5.07 -30.04 -0.81
N LEU A 37 -5.51 -29.09 -1.64
CA LEU A 37 -4.84 -28.78 -2.92
C LEU A 37 -3.47 -28.12 -2.70
N PHE A 38 -3.34 -27.21 -1.73
CA PHE A 38 -2.05 -26.62 -1.36
C PHE A 38 -1.08 -27.67 -0.81
N GLU A 39 -1.55 -28.58 0.06
CA GLU A 39 -0.75 -29.68 0.60
C GLU A 39 -0.29 -30.66 -0.49
N LEU A 40 -1.18 -31.03 -1.41
CA LEU A 40 -0.85 -31.88 -2.57
C LEU A 40 0.17 -31.23 -3.51
N ALA A 41 0.18 -29.90 -3.59
CA ALA A 41 1.16 -29.11 -4.34
C ALA A 41 2.50 -28.90 -3.59
N GLY A 42 2.65 -29.44 -2.38
CA GLY A 42 3.86 -29.26 -1.56
C GLY A 42 4.02 -27.84 -0.99
N SER A 43 2.95 -27.05 -0.99
CA SER A 43 2.91 -25.69 -0.47
C SER A 43 2.30 -25.67 0.94
N VAL A 44 2.80 -24.81 1.82
CA VAL A 44 2.26 -24.63 3.17
C VAL A 44 1.18 -23.54 3.09
N SER A 45 -0.06 -23.85 3.44
CA SER A 45 -1.08 -22.79 3.56
C SER A 45 -0.76 -21.93 4.79
N ASP A 46 -0.44 -20.66 4.55
CA ASP A 46 -0.14 -19.70 5.59
C ASP A 46 -1.45 -19.09 6.15
N ASP A 47 -1.37 -18.47 7.34
CA ASP A 47 -2.51 -17.90 8.06
C ASP A 47 -3.31 -16.84 7.24
N ASP A 48 -2.73 -16.33 6.14
CA ASP A 48 -3.34 -15.38 5.20
C ASP A 48 -4.52 -15.96 4.41
N VAL A 49 -4.50 -17.26 4.07
CA VAL A 49 -5.63 -17.92 3.37
C VAL A 49 -6.85 -18.03 4.29
N MET A 50 -6.61 -18.26 5.58
CA MET A 50 -7.66 -18.31 6.61
C MET A 50 -8.26 -16.92 6.87
N LEU A 51 -7.44 -15.87 6.85
CA LEU A 51 -7.86 -14.48 7.02
C LEU A 51 -8.68 -13.97 5.84
N ALA A 52 -8.32 -14.32 4.60
CA ALA A 52 -9.10 -13.97 3.41
C ALA A 52 -10.52 -14.55 3.46
N ILE A 53 -10.68 -15.74 4.04
CA ILE A 53 -11.98 -16.44 4.16
C ILE A 53 -12.79 -15.96 5.36
N CYS A 54 -12.14 -15.58 6.48
CA CYS A 54 -12.81 -14.90 7.60
C CYS A 54 -13.44 -13.55 7.20
N ASN A 55 -13.00 -12.98 6.07
CA ASN A 55 -13.50 -11.73 5.49
C ASN A 55 -14.56 -11.93 4.38
N SER A 56 -15.05 -13.17 4.16
CA SER A 56 -16.16 -13.43 3.22
C SER A 56 -17.52 -13.13 3.86
N ASP A 57 -18.40 -12.45 3.11
CA ASP A 57 -19.69 -11.97 3.60
C ASP A 57 -20.74 -13.11 3.61
N VAL A 58 -21.80 -12.96 4.42
CA VAL A 58 -22.88 -13.95 4.61
C VAL A 58 -23.63 -14.31 3.30
N GLY A 59 -23.41 -13.56 2.21
CA GLY A 59 -24.01 -13.76 0.88
C GLY A 59 -23.16 -14.52 -0.13
N ASP A 60 -21.88 -14.83 0.16
CA ASP A 60 -21.00 -15.39 -0.87
C ASP A 60 -21.30 -16.87 -1.16
N ASP A 61 -21.29 -17.22 -2.45
CA ASP A 61 -21.44 -18.59 -2.95
C ASP A 61 -20.13 -19.37 -2.74
N PRO A 62 -20.10 -20.39 -1.87
CA PRO A 62 -18.87 -21.15 -1.56
C PRO A 62 -18.25 -21.80 -2.80
N GLU A 63 -19.06 -22.22 -3.77
CA GLU A 63 -18.58 -22.89 -4.99
C GLU A 63 -17.96 -21.88 -5.97
N LYS A 64 -18.44 -20.63 -5.93
CA LYS A 64 -17.85 -19.52 -6.69
C LYS A 64 -16.52 -19.08 -6.07
N LEU A 65 -16.47 -18.92 -4.74
CA LEU A 65 -15.24 -18.60 -4.01
C LEU A 65 -14.16 -19.66 -4.20
N CYS A 66 -14.51 -20.94 -4.08
CA CYS A 66 -13.58 -22.05 -4.31
C CYS A 66 -13.00 -22.00 -5.74
N ARG A 67 -13.84 -21.80 -6.76
CA ARG A 67 -13.37 -21.63 -8.14
C ARG A 67 -12.47 -20.41 -8.32
N GLN A 68 -12.77 -19.32 -7.63
CA GLN A 68 -12.00 -18.08 -7.71
C GLN A 68 -10.61 -18.25 -7.09
N PHE A 69 -10.52 -18.89 -5.91
CA PHE A 69 -9.24 -19.25 -5.30
C PHE A 69 -8.45 -20.27 -6.13
N CYS A 70 -9.11 -21.27 -6.71
CA CYS A 70 -8.45 -22.24 -7.60
C CYS A 70 -7.93 -21.58 -8.88
N ALA A 71 -8.64 -20.58 -9.41
CA ALA A 71 -8.19 -19.79 -10.55
C ALA A 71 -6.98 -18.92 -10.18
N GLU A 72 -7.03 -18.22 -9.05
CA GLU A 72 -5.90 -17.41 -8.54
C GLU A 72 -4.67 -18.28 -8.27
N LEU A 73 -4.85 -19.46 -7.67
CA LEU A 73 -3.76 -20.43 -7.47
C LEU A 73 -3.16 -20.90 -8.80
N THR A 74 -4.00 -21.17 -9.80
CA THR A 74 -3.56 -21.57 -11.15
C THR A 74 -2.78 -20.44 -11.82
N ASP A 75 -3.26 -19.20 -11.70
CA ASP A 75 -2.63 -18.01 -12.27
C ASP A 75 -1.29 -17.69 -11.59
N GLU A 76 -1.17 -17.87 -10.28
CA GLU A 76 0.05 -17.56 -9.52
C GLU A 76 1.12 -18.67 -9.57
N THR A 77 0.72 -19.94 -9.67
CA THR A 77 1.65 -21.09 -9.58
C THR A 77 1.81 -21.86 -10.89
N GLY A 78 0.95 -21.61 -11.88
CA GLY A 78 0.87 -22.40 -13.11
C GLY A 78 0.29 -23.81 -12.91
N ILE A 79 -0.13 -24.16 -11.69
CA ILE A 79 -0.68 -25.48 -11.34
C ILE A 79 -2.18 -25.46 -11.66
N THR A 80 -2.57 -26.12 -12.75
CA THR A 80 -3.97 -26.33 -13.06
C THR A 80 -4.58 -27.33 -12.06
N THR A 81 -5.70 -26.96 -11.43
CA THR A 81 -6.45 -27.91 -10.59
C THR A 81 -6.80 -29.16 -11.40
N PRO A 82 -6.48 -30.37 -10.92
CA PRO A 82 -6.82 -31.59 -11.64
C PRO A 82 -8.33 -31.70 -11.78
N SER A 83 -8.82 -31.89 -13.01
CA SER A 83 -10.25 -32.21 -13.20
C SER A 83 -10.55 -33.47 -12.41
N LYS A 84 -11.61 -33.45 -11.59
CA LYS A 84 -11.93 -34.54 -10.66
C LYS A 84 -11.67 -35.92 -11.28
N ALA A 85 -10.82 -36.68 -10.57
CA ALA A 85 -10.29 -38.01 -10.87
C ALA A 85 -9.15 -38.09 -11.90
N LEU A 86 -7.91 -38.10 -11.40
CA LEU A 86 -7.01 -39.26 -11.48
C LEU A 86 -5.70 -38.96 -10.74
N ALA A 87 -5.32 -39.88 -9.86
CA ALA A 87 -4.05 -39.83 -9.14
C ALA A 87 -2.88 -39.90 -10.15
N VAL A 88 -2.03 -38.87 -10.19
CA VAL A 88 -0.78 -38.89 -10.95
C VAL A 88 0.38 -38.92 -9.96
N VAL A 89 1.16 -39.98 -10.04
CA VAL A 89 2.43 -40.16 -9.32
C VAL A 89 3.50 -39.36 -10.07
N PHE A 90 4.15 -38.41 -9.39
CA PHE A 90 5.32 -37.71 -9.95
C PHE A 90 6.57 -38.59 -9.82
N GLN A 91 7.20 -38.93 -10.96
CA GLN A 91 8.59 -39.39 -11.03
C GLN A 91 9.50 -38.18 -11.24
N ALA A 92 10.46 -37.98 -10.33
CA ALA A 92 11.52 -36.99 -10.47
C ALA A 92 12.50 -37.41 -11.57
N VAL A 93 12.58 -36.62 -12.65
CA VAL A 93 13.68 -36.71 -13.62
C VAL A 93 14.57 -35.49 -13.43
N ALA A 94 15.83 -35.73 -13.07
CA ALA A 94 16.85 -34.70 -12.96
C ALA A 94 17.20 -34.16 -14.36
N VAL A 95 16.81 -32.92 -14.64
CA VAL A 95 17.27 -32.19 -15.83
C VAL A 95 18.58 -31.50 -15.47
N VAL A 96 19.68 -31.94 -16.09
CA VAL A 96 20.97 -31.24 -16.05
C VAL A 96 20.88 -30.05 -17.00
N GLU A 97 20.80 -28.83 -16.46
CA GLU A 97 20.86 -27.61 -17.26
C GLU A 97 22.25 -27.44 -17.91
N PRO A 98 22.32 -27.07 -19.22
CA PRO A 98 23.58 -26.68 -19.83
C PRO A 98 24.10 -25.37 -19.22
N PRO A 99 25.43 -25.16 -19.17
CA PRO A 99 26.02 -23.99 -18.52
C PRO A 99 25.50 -22.67 -19.13
N PRO A 100 25.25 -21.64 -18.31
CA PRO A 100 24.68 -20.39 -18.77
C PRO A 100 25.61 -19.71 -19.78
N LYS A 101 25.06 -19.33 -20.94
CA LYS A 101 25.73 -18.43 -21.90
C LYS A 101 26.17 -17.16 -21.16
N ALA A 102 27.42 -16.75 -21.35
CA ALA A 102 27.98 -15.55 -20.74
C ALA A 102 27.06 -14.35 -20.99
N PRO A 103 26.71 -13.56 -19.95
CA PRO A 103 25.79 -12.44 -20.09
C PRO A 103 26.39 -11.40 -21.03
N THR A 104 25.62 -11.01 -22.04
CA THR A 104 25.91 -9.84 -22.87
C THR A 104 25.95 -8.62 -21.94
N PHE A 105 27.12 -7.99 -21.78
CA PHE A 105 27.27 -6.77 -20.99
C PHE A 105 26.49 -5.65 -21.69
N LEU A 106 25.24 -5.44 -21.29
CA LEU A 106 24.48 -4.30 -21.76
C LEU A 106 25.02 -3.07 -21.03
N THR A 107 25.47 -2.09 -21.80
CA THR A 107 25.88 -0.79 -21.28
C THR A 107 24.65 -0.06 -20.74
N MET A 108 24.76 0.51 -19.54
CA MET A 108 23.68 1.29 -18.93
C MET A 108 23.33 2.51 -19.79
N PRO A 109 22.04 2.80 -20.01
CA PRO A 109 21.62 4.02 -20.69
C PRO A 109 22.14 5.27 -19.98
N GLN A 110 22.70 6.22 -20.73
CA GLN A 110 23.35 7.40 -20.17
C GLN A 110 22.43 8.23 -19.24
N HIS A 111 21.13 8.30 -19.57
CA HIS A 111 20.15 9.02 -18.76
C HIS A 111 19.89 8.40 -17.37
N LEU A 112 20.36 7.17 -17.11
CA LEU A 112 20.24 6.48 -15.80
C LEU A 112 21.52 6.55 -14.96
N VAL A 113 22.65 6.96 -15.54
CA VAL A 113 23.94 7.04 -14.84
C VAL A 113 23.89 8.08 -13.72
N ASP A 114 23.38 9.27 -14.00
CA ASP A 114 23.31 10.34 -13.00
C ASP A 114 22.27 10.08 -11.91
N PRO A 115 21.04 9.60 -12.22
CA PRO A 115 20.13 9.08 -11.21
C PRO A 115 20.79 8.06 -10.27
N LEU A 116 21.53 7.10 -10.80
CA LEU A 116 22.18 6.07 -10.00
C LEU A 116 23.21 6.67 -9.03
N LYS A 117 24.01 7.62 -9.51
CA LYS A 117 24.95 8.37 -8.66
C LYS A 117 24.22 9.13 -7.55
N ARG A 118 23.13 9.85 -7.87
CA ARG A 118 22.35 10.62 -6.89
C ARG A 118 21.71 9.71 -5.83
N VAL A 119 21.10 8.59 -6.22
CA VAL A 119 20.58 7.59 -5.28
C VAL A 119 21.68 7.07 -4.36
N ASN A 120 22.85 6.74 -4.89
CA ASN A 120 23.96 6.24 -4.08
C ASN A 120 24.46 7.28 -3.07
N THR A 121 24.53 8.56 -3.46
CA THR A 121 24.87 9.67 -2.56
C THR A 121 23.81 9.86 -1.47
N MET A 122 22.52 9.73 -1.80
CA MET A 122 21.43 9.81 -0.83
C MET A 122 21.41 8.63 0.15
N ARG A 123 21.94 7.46 -0.22
CA ARG A 123 21.92 6.24 0.60
C ARG A 123 23.03 6.18 1.64
N THR A 124 22.97 7.06 2.62
CA THR A 124 23.82 7.00 3.81
C THR A 124 23.44 5.81 4.70
N GLU A 125 24.37 5.38 5.57
CA GLU A 125 24.11 4.29 6.52
C GLU A 125 22.95 4.62 7.48
N MET A 126 22.86 5.88 7.92
CA MET A 126 21.75 6.34 8.74
C MET A 126 20.40 6.21 8.01
N ARG A 127 20.32 6.66 6.74
CA ARG A 127 19.08 6.54 5.96
C ARG A 127 18.69 5.07 5.72
N ARG A 128 19.65 4.16 5.55
CA ARG A 128 19.37 2.71 5.46
C ARG A 128 18.76 2.17 6.74
N ARG A 129 19.33 2.49 7.90
CA ARG A 129 18.80 2.05 9.20
C ARG A 129 17.40 2.60 9.48
N ARG A 130 17.18 3.88 9.16
CA ARG A 130 15.86 4.50 9.26
C ARG A 130 14.85 3.88 8.29
N GLY A 131 15.27 3.59 7.06
CA GLY A 131 14.46 2.86 6.09
C GLY A 131 14.00 1.50 6.60
N LEU A 132 14.91 0.69 7.17
CA LEU A 132 14.55 -0.60 7.77
C LEU A 132 13.52 -0.44 8.90
N ARG A 133 13.68 0.56 9.79
CA ARG A 133 12.69 0.86 10.84
C ARG A 133 11.32 1.22 10.25
N LEU A 134 11.31 2.03 9.19
CA LEU A 134 10.07 2.43 8.51
C LEU A 134 9.37 1.22 7.88
N ALA A 135 10.11 0.36 7.16
CA ALA A 135 9.56 -0.84 6.53
C ALA A 135 8.98 -1.82 7.57
N ASN A 136 9.70 -2.04 8.68
CA ASN A 136 9.22 -2.90 9.76
C ASN A 136 7.94 -2.34 10.41
N ALA A 137 7.88 -1.02 10.64
CA ALA A 137 6.68 -0.37 11.12
C ALA A 137 5.53 -0.52 10.11
N ALA A 138 5.78 -0.35 8.82
CA ALA A 138 4.77 -0.54 7.77
C ALA A 138 4.18 -1.95 7.78
N MET A 139 5.04 -2.98 7.87
CA MET A 139 4.62 -4.38 8.00
C MET A 139 3.69 -4.61 9.19
N SER A 140 3.99 -4.00 10.35
CA SER A 140 3.16 -4.15 11.55
C SER A 140 1.78 -3.47 11.47
N LYS A 141 1.58 -2.61 10.47
CA LYS A 141 0.36 -1.82 10.28
C LYS A 141 -0.50 -2.32 9.12
N LEU A 142 -0.04 -3.35 8.41
CA LEU A 142 -0.84 -3.97 7.36
C LEU A 142 -2.20 -4.38 7.91
N GLY A 143 -3.25 -4.12 7.13
CA GLY A 143 -4.63 -4.37 7.50
C GLY A 143 -5.31 -3.28 8.33
N GLN A 144 -4.60 -2.28 8.87
CA GLN A 144 -5.18 -1.39 9.89
C GLN A 144 -6.01 -0.21 9.36
N TRP A 145 -5.71 0.31 8.16
CA TRP A 145 -6.36 1.52 7.65
C TRP A 145 -7.09 1.28 6.35
N ARG A 146 -8.07 2.14 6.08
CA ARG A 146 -8.80 2.20 4.82
C ARG A 146 -8.58 3.53 4.11
N TRP A 147 -8.40 3.41 2.81
CA TRP A 147 -8.20 4.50 1.88
C TRP A 147 -9.52 5.22 1.68
N VAL A 148 -9.47 6.55 1.68
CA VAL A 148 -10.62 7.37 1.31
C VAL A 148 -10.19 8.45 0.34
N GLN A 149 -10.93 8.59 -0.75
CA GLN A 149 -10.78 9.72 -1.65
C GLN A 149 -11.27 10.96 -0.93
N ARG A 150 -10.40 11.96 -0.80
CA ARG A 150 -10.82 13.29 -0.37
C ARG A 150 -10.77 14.25 -1.54
N ALA A 151 -11.82 15.02 -1.71
CA ALA A 151 -11.85 16.05 -2.74
C ALA A 151 -10.93 17.23 -2.35
N PRO A 152 -10.37 17.98 -3.32
CA PRO A 152 -9.43 19.08 -3.03
C PRO A 152 -9.96 20.15 -2.07
N ASP A 153 -11.27 20.38 -2.05
CA ASP A 153 -11.99 21.29 -1.16
C ASP A 153 -12.11 20.77 0.28
N GLU A 154 -12.02 19.46 0.51
CA GLU A 154 -12.04 18.84 1.84
C GLU A 154 -10.69 18.91 2.56
N ILE A 155 -9.60 19.13 1.82
CA ILE A 155 -8.22 19.16 2.34
C ILE A 155 -7.82 20.59 2.73
N LEU A 156 -8.47 21.60 2.15
CA LEU A 156 -8.23 22.99 2.50
C LEU A 156 -8.93 23.35 3.82
N PRO A 157 -8.23 23.91 4.82
CA PRO A 157 -8.76 24.15 6.16
C PRO A 157 -9.83 25.26 6.24
N PHE A 158 -10.35 25.76 5.11
CA PHE A 158 -11.27 26.90 5.03
C PHE A 158 -12.74 26.50 4.97
N TYR A 159 -13.06 25.24 4.65
CA TYR A 159 -14.39 24.70 4.87
C TYR A 159 -14.52 24.23 6.32
N VAL A 160 -14.66 25.23 7.20
CA VAL A 160 -15.08 25.08 8.59
C VAL A 160 -16.54 24.67 8.58
N ASP A 161 -16.77 23.39 8.30
CA ASP A 161 -17.80 22.69 9.05
C ASP A 161 -17.06 21.83 10.08
N ASN A 162 -17.15 22.21 11.34
CA ASN A 162 -16.59 21.46 12.47
C ASN A 162 -17.42 20.20 12.78
N SER A 163 -18.43 19.90 11.94
CA SER A 163 -19.14 18.65 11.98
C SER A 163 -18.17 17.52 11.60
N SER A 164 -18.07 16.53 12.48
CA SER A 164 -17.48 15.24 12.16
C SER A 164 -18.30 14.62 11.03
N SER A 165 -17.89 14.79 9.78
CA SER A 165 -18.49 14.05 8.68
C SER A 165 -18.13 12.57 8.87
N VAL A 166 -19.06 11.82 9.46
CA VAL A 166 -18.96 10.38 9.63
C VAL A 166 -19.77 9.76 8.50
N THR A 167 -19.11 9.14 7.53
CA THR A 167 -19.74 8.23 6.59
C THR A 167 -19.43 6.80 7.04
N GLY A 168 -20.47 6.00 7.34
CA GLY A 168 -20.33 4.57 7.61
C GLY A 168 -19.27 4.18 8.67
N TYR A 169 -19.17 4.91 9.79
CA TYR A 169 -18.22 4.71 10.90
C TYR A 169 -16.77 5.19 10.68
N THR A 170 -16.48 5.90 9.58
CA THR A 170 -15.13 6.37 9.27
C THR A 170 -14.95 7.85 9.60
N GLN A 171 -13.91 8.22 10.37
CA GLN A 171 -13.58 9.62 10.67
C GLN A 171 -12.76 10.25 9.53
N LEU A 172 -13.42 11.02 8.65
CA LEU A 172 -12.81 11.62 7.46
C LEU A 172 -11.74 12.68 7.77
N ARG A 173 -11.95 13.47 8.83
CA ARG A 173 -11.05 14.57 9.24
C ARG A 173 -10.18 14.21 10.46
N GLY A 174 -10.18 12.94 10.88
CA GLY A 174 -9.50 12.50 12.10
C GLY A 174 -7.99 12.75 12.04
N TYR A 175 -7.38 12.57 10.87
CA TYR A 175 -5.95 12.78 10.68
C TYR A 175 -5.56 14.26 10.85
N ASP A 176 -6.29 15.18 10.23
CA ASP A 176 -6.00 16.61 10.30
C ASP A 176 -6.18 17.17 11.72
N GLN A 177 -7.23 16.71 12.41
CA GLN A 177 -7.44 17.03 13.82
C GLN A 177 -6.30 16.51 14.68
N TRP A 178 -5.88 15.25 14.46
CA TRP A 178 -4.76 14.66 15.17
C TRP A 178 -3.46 15.44 14.96
N VAL A 179 -3.13 15.84 13.72
CA VAL A 179 -1.92 16.64 13.45
C VAL A 179 -1.97 18.01 14.15
N LYS A 180 -3.15 18.62 14.27
CA LYS A 180 -3.31 19.95 14.89
C LYS A 180 -3.31 19.91 16.42
N LEU A 181 -4.05 18.96 16.99
CA LEU A 181 -4.39 18.92 18.41
C LEU A 181 -3.55 17.89 19.19
N GLY A 182 -2.90 16.95 18.49
CA GLY A 182 -2.23 15.82 19.11
C GLY A 182 -3.21 14.74 19.54
N GLY A 183 -2.78 13.90 20.48
CA GLY A 183 -3.54 12.75 20.98
C GLY A 183 -3.11 11.41 20.37
N ASN A 184 -3.99 10.43 20.48
CA ASN A 184 -3.71 9.07 20.02
C ASN A 184 -3.53 9.05 18.49
N PRO A 185 -2.53 8.30 17.98
CA PRO A 185 -2.32 8.17 16.55
C PRO A 185 -3.52 7.53 15.84
N PRO A 186 -3.68 7.80 14.52
CA PRO A 186 -4.69 7.16 13.69
C PRO A 186 -4.67 5.63 13.80
N SER A 187 -5.83 5.04 14.08
CA SER A 187 -6.02 3.58 14.19
C SER A 187 -7.29 3.14 13.48
N GLY A 188 -7.30 1.92 12.92
CA GLY A 188 -8.51 1.16 12.55
C GLY A 188 -9.48 1.85 11.60
N THR A 189 -10.34 2.70 12.16
CA THR A 189 -11.50 3.33 11.52
C THR A 189 -11.21 4.74 10.99
N MET A 190 -9.98 5.24 11.12
CA MET A 190 -9.63 6.56 10.58
C MET A 190 -9.38 6.48 9.08
N ALA A 191 -10.02 7.36 8.31
CA ALA A 191 -9.74 7.53 6.89
C ALA A 191 -8.37 8.14 6.68
N LEU A 192 -7.52 7.46 5.92
CA LEU A 192 -6.24 8.02 5.50
C LEU A 192 -6.16 8.03 3.97
N ASN A 193 -5.47 9.02 3.44
CA ASN A 193 -4.88 8.91 2.12
C ASN A 193 -3.48 8.30 2.21
N CYS A 194 -2.92 7.97 1.06
CA CYS A 194 -1.67 7.24 0.91
C CYS A 194 -0.50 7.96 1.58
N ARG A 195 -0.45 9.30 1.47
CA ARG A 195 0.59 10.13 2.09
C ARG A 195 0.46 10.13 3.61
N GLU A 196 -0.75 10.27 4.12
CA GLU A 196 -0.99 10.27 5.56
C GLU A 196 -0.62 8.93 6.19
N ALA A 197 -0.94 7.80 5.54
CA ALA A 197 -0.51 6.48 5.99
C ALA A 197 1.01 6.40 6.13
N VAL A 198 1.76 6.89 5.13
CA VAL A 198 3.23 6.97 5.20
C VAL A 198 3.70 7.79 6.40
N LEU A 199 3.08 8.95 6.65
CA LEU A 199 3.44 9.84 7.75
C LEU A 199 3.10 9.26 9.13
N VAL A 200 1.98 8.56 9.26
CA VAL A 200 1.63 7.82 10.48
C VAL A 200 2.66 6.72 10.72
N VAL A 201 2.98 5.90 9.72
CA VAL A 201 4.02 4.86 9.85
C VAL A 201 5.37 5.44 10.23
N ALA A 202 5.77 6.58 9.65
CA ALA A 202 7.03 7.24 9.99
C ALA A 202 7.07 7.76 11.44
N ARG A 203 5.93 8.23 11.98
CA ARG A 203 5.82 8.58 13.40
C ARG A 203 5.90 7.34 14.28
N GLU A 204 5.16 6.28 13.95
CA GLU A 204 5.15 5.02 14.71
C GLU A 204 6.54 4.35 14.71
N ALA A 205 7.28 4.48 13.61
CA ALA A 205 8.67 4.06 13.50
C ALA A 205 9.63 4.91 14.36
N GLY A 206 9.16 6.00 14.98
CA GLY A 206 9.96 6.96 15.75
C GLY A 206 10.92 7.79 14.88
N LEU A 207 10.57 8.02 13.62
CA LEU A 207 11.36 8.79 12.65
C LEU A 207 10.81 10.22 12.49
N LEU A 208 9.51 10.38 12.67
CA LEU A 208 8.85 11.68 12.78
C LEU A 208 8.30 11.90 14.19
N THR A 209 8.44 13.12 14.69
CA THR A 209 7.74 13.55 15.90
C THR A 209 6.42 14.20 15.50
N HIS A 210 5.47 14.22 16.44
CA HIS A 210 4.23 14.97 16.24
C HIS A 210 4.50 16.48 16.00
N GLY A 211 5.52 17.04 16.66
CA GLY A 211 5.96 18.43 16.44
C GLY A 211 6.44 18.68 15.01
N HIS A 212 7.20 17.75 14.41
CA HIS A 212 7.62 17.85 13.00
C HIS A 212 6.42 17.82 12.05
N LEU A 213 5.46 16.90 12.27
CA LEU A 213 4.23 16.83 11.46
C LEU A 213 3.44 18.14 11.56
N ARG A 214 3.17 18.61 12.77
CA ARG A 214 2.42 19.85 12.99
C ARG A 214 3.10 21.06 12.34
N ALA A 215 4.42 21.19 12.50
CA ALA A 215 5.17 22.29 11.89
C ALA A 215 5.10 22.26 10.35
N ALA A 216 5.25 21.09 9.74
CA ALA A 216 5.16 20.94 8.29
C ALA A 216 3.76 21.28 7.75
N TYR A 217 2.71 20.84 8.45
CA TYR A 217 1.33 21.16 8.06
C TYR A 217 1.03 22.66 8.23
N LEU A 218 1.50 23.31 9.29
CA LEU A 218 1.35 24.76 9.46
C LEU A 218 2.07 25.56 8.36
N ASP A 219 3.27 25.11 7.94
CA ASP A 219 4.00 25.73 6.82
C ASP A 219 3.24 25.55 5.49
N ALA A 220 2.73 24.34 5.23
CA ALA A 220 1.92 24.05 4.06
C ALA A 220 0.62 24.88 4.03
N GLU A 221 -0.09 24.99 5.17
CA GLU A 221 -1.27 25.85 5.30
C GLU A 221 -0.93 27.32 5.02
N THR A 222 0.22 27.80 5.48
CA THR A 222 0.67 29.17 5.23
C THR A 222 0.91 29.41 3.75
N ALA A 223 1.50 28.45 3.03
CA ALA A 223 1.68 28.54 1.58
C ALA A 223 0.35 28.57 0.82
N ALA A 224 -0.61 27.71 1.19
CA ALA A 224 -1.96 27.72 0.62
C ALA A 224 -2.68 29.05 0.87
N ARG A 225 -2.59 29.60 2.09
CA ARG A 225 -3.19 30.89 2.48
C ARG A 225 -2.72 32.05 1.62
N ARG A 226 -1.44 32.08 1.25
CA ARG A 226 -0.89 33.15 0.39
C ARG A 226 -1.55 33.21 -0.98
N LEU A 227 -1.98 32.06 -1.51
CA LEU A 227 -2.67 31.97 -2.80
C LEU A 227 -4.17 32.21 -2.66
N LEU A 228 -4.79 31.74 -1.57
CA LEU A 228 -6.22 31.90 -1.33
C LEU A 228 -6.61 33.30 -0.86
N GLY A 229 -5.78 33.98 -0.06
CA GLY A 229 -6.10 35.27 0.53
C GLY A 229 -6.57 36.34 -0.48
N PRO A 230 -5.83 36.55 -1.59
CA PRO A 230 -6.27 37.45 -2.65
C PRO A 230 -7.59 37.03 -3.30
N ALA A 231 -7.78 35.73 -3.57
CA ALA A 231 -9.00 35.22 -4.20
C ALA A 231 -10.23 35.34 -3.29
N LEU A 232 -10.10 35.06 -2.00
CA LEU A 232 -11.17 35.26 -1.02
C LEU A 232 -11.55 36.74 -0.91
N THR A 233 -10.56 37.64 -0.97
CA THR A 233 -10.80 39.10 -1.00
C THR A 233 -11.55 39.53 -2.25
N VAL A 234 -11.25 38.94 -3.42
CA VAL A 234 -11.98 39.17 -4.67
C VAL A 234 -13.40 38.61 -4.57
N MET A 235 -13.59 37.39 -4.10
CA MET A 235 -14.91 36.76 -3.93
C MET A 235 -15.84 37.56 -3.03
N HIS A 236 -15.32 38.17 -1.95
CA HIS A 236 -16.10 39.09 -1.11
C HIS A 236 -16.58 40.37 -1.82
N ARG A 237 -16.00 40.70 -2.98
CA ARG A 237 -16.30 41.89 -3.76
C ARG A 237 -17.00 41.59 -5.10
N THR A 238 -17.15 40.32 -5.48
CA THR A 238 -17.84 39.90 -6.70
C THR A 238 -19.20 39.23 -6.42
N PRO A 239 -20.18 39.36 -7.34
CA PRO A 239 -21.45 38.64 -7.27
C PRO A 239 -21.25 37.11 -7.19
N GLN A 240 -22.07 36.41 -6.42
CA GLN A 240 -21.96 34.96 -6.17
C GLN A 240 -21.96 34.08 -7.44
N THR A 241 -22.50 34.56 -8.56
CA THR A 241 -22.61 33.80 -9.81
C THR A 241 -21.27 33.49 -10.49
N THR A 242 -20.17 34.15 -10.11
CA THR A 242 -18.82 33.90 -10.63
C THR A 242 -17.92 33.10 -9.68
N TRP A 243 -18.42 32.74 -8.50
CA TRP A 243 -17.62 32.12 -7.45
C TRP A 243 -17.10 30.74 -7.85
N SER A 244 -17.93 29.88 -8.45
CA SER A 244 -17.56 28.48 -8.74
C SER A 244 -16.29 28.33 -9.59
N GLN A 245 -16.11 29.15 -10.64
CA GLN A 245 -14.92 29.11 -11.49
C GLN A 245 -13.67 29.66 -10.78
N THR A 246 -13.79 30.78 -10.06
CA THR A 246 -12.68 31.39 -9.31
C THR A 246 -12.23 30.51 -8.14
N THR A 247 -13.18 29.85 -7.46
CA THR A 247 -12.91 28.89 -6.38
C THR A 247 -12.24 27.63 -6.91
N ALA A 248 -12.64 27.10 -8.06
CA ALA A 248 -12.05 25.88 -8.62
C ALA A 248 -10.57 26.07 -9.03
N GLN A 249 -10.25 27.14 -9.76
CA GLN A 249 -8.87 27.38 -10.22
C GLN A 249 -7.94 27.78 -9.07
N THR A 250 -8.36 28.72 -8.22
CA THR A 250 -7.52 29.19 -7.10
C THR A 250 -7.41 28.13 -6.01
N GLY A 251 -8.49 27.37 -5.75
CA GLY A 251 -8.49 26.25 -4.82
C GLY A 251 -7.53 25.15 -5.25
N THR A 252 -7.51 24.81 -6.55
CA THR A 252 -6.55 23.84 -7.10
C THR A 252 -5.11 24.33 -6.93
N ALA A 253 -4.80 25.59 -7.29
CA ALA A 253 -3.46 26.13 -7.12
C ALA A 253 -2.99 26.14 -5.65
N ALA A 254 -3.89 26.50 -4.72
CA ALA A 254 -3.62 26.47 -3.30
C ALA A 254 -3.38 25.05 -2.76
N TYR A 255 -4.17 24.09 -3.24
CA TYR A 255 -4.01 22.68 -2.90
C TYR A 255 -2.68 22.11 -3.43
N LEU A 256 -2.30 22.43 -4.67
CA LEU A 256 -1.00 22.05 -5.22
C LEU A 256 0.16 22.66 -4.43
N ALA A 257 0.06 23.94 -4.03
CA ALA A 257 1.07 24.57 -3.19
C ALA A 257 1.15 23.95 -1.79
N TYR A 258 0.00 23.59 -1.21
CA TYR A 258 -0.08 22.88 0.06
C TYR A 258 0.66 21.54 0.00
N LEU A 259 0.31 20.70 -0.99
CA LEU A 259 0.94 19.40 -1.17
C LEU A 259 2.41 19.51 -1.54
N GLY A 260 2.77 20.46 -2.40
CA GLY A 260 4.17 20.74 -2.75
C GLY A 260 5.01 21.04 -1.51
N ARG A 261 4.48 21.83 -0.56
CA ARG A 261 5.18 22.10 0.70
C ARG A 261 5.28 20.88 1.62
N LEU A 262 4.24 20.07 1.73
CA LEU A 262 4.32 18.82 2.48
C LEU A 262 5.38 17.89 1.88
N ASP A 263 5.41 17.77 0.55
CA ASP A 263 6.35 16.90 -0.13
C ASP A 263 7.80 17.43 -0.07
N GLU A 264 8.00 18.74 -0.10
CA GLU A 264 9.31 19.35 0.17
C GLU A 264 9.80 19.09 1.60
N ARG A 265 8.91 19.15 2.59
CA ARG A 265 9.26 19.09 4.01
C ARG A 265 9.38 17.68 4.56
N LEU A 266 8.58 16.73 4.08
CA LEU A 266 8.42 15.43 4.71
C LEU A 266 8.81 14.26 3.79
N THR A 267 8.40 14.28 2.52
CA THR A 267 8.55 13.11 1.64
C THR A 267 9.71 13.24 0.64
N GLU A 268 10.30 14.42 0.49
CA GLU A 268 11.36 14.75 -0.48
C GLU A 268 11.03 14.35 -1.94
N TYR A 269 9.75 14.36 -2.37
CA TYR A 269 9.35 13.93 -3.73
C TYR A 269 10.13 14.63 -4.87
N HIS A 270 10.46 15.91 -4.69
CA HIS A 270 11.26 16.69 -5.65
C HIS A 270 12.68 16.13 -5.90
N ARG A 271 13.15 15.19 -5.07
CA ARG A 271 14.45 14.49 -5.21
C ARG A 271 14.28 13.04 -5.66
N SER A 272 13.07 12.64 -6.02
CA SER A 272 12.82 11.28 -6.45
C SER A 272 13.52 10.97 -7.78
N GLU A 273 13.99 9.73 -7.89
CA GLU A 273 14.70 9.22 -9.06
C GLU A 273 13.89 8.10 -9.71
N PRO A 274 14.01 7.88 -11.04
CA PRO A 274 13.26 6.83 -11.72
C PRO A 274 13.57 5.45 -11.13
N VAL A 275 12.56 4.59 -11.07
CA VAL A 275 12.79 3.17 -10.84
C VAL A 275 13.37 2.57 -12.13
N SER A 276 14.47 1.84 -11.99
CA SER A 276 14.91 0.90 -13.01
C SER A 276 15.52 -0.37 -12.39
N LEU A 277 14.72 -1.42 -12.30
CA LEU A 277 15.03 -2.67 -11.60
C LEU A 277 16.21 -3.41 -12.24
N ARG A 278 16.27 -3.39 -13.57
CA ARG A 278 17.37 -3.98 -14.37
C ARG A 278 18.69 -3.27 -14.13
N TRP A 279 18.67 -1.95 -13.95
CA TRP A 279 19.86 -1.11 -13.85
C TRP A 279 20.23 -0.76 -12.40
N GLY A 280 19.61 -1.41 -11.41
CA GLY A 280 19.95 -1.24 -9.99
C GLY A 280 19.37 0.01 -9.33
N LEU A 281 18.58 0.81 -10.06
CA LEU A 281 17.75 1.90 -9.54
C LEU A 281 16.48 1.32 -8.89
N ARG A 282 16.69 0.51 -7.85
CA ARG A 282 15.65 -0.25 -7.18
C ARG A 282 15.37 0.33 -5.80
N PRO A 283 14.11 0.57 -5.41
CA PRO A 283 13.74 0.90 -4.04
C PRO A 283 14.23 -0.15 -3.04
N ARG A 284 14.78 0.29 -1.91
CA ARG A 284 15.14 -0.57 -0.78
C ARG A 284 14.13 -0.40 0.34
N ALA A 285 14.14 -1.32 1.30
CA ALA A 285 13.27 -1.27 2.46
C ALA A 285 13.27 0.13 3.13
N GLY A 286 12.10 0.74 3.18
CA GLY A 286 11.81 2.06 3.72
C GLY A 286 12.08 3.24 2.79
N ASP A 287 12.51 3.01 1.56
CA ASP A 287 12.47 4.04 0.53
C ASP A 287 11.00 4.38 0.21
N LEU A 288 10.69 5.65 -0.02
CA LEU A 288 9.35 6.03 -0.46
C LEU A 288 9.29 5.89 -1.99
N VAL A 289 8.23 5.24 -2.46
CA VAL A 289 7.96 5.03 -3.88
C VAL A 289 6.74 5.86 -4.26
N PHE A 290 6.80 6.52 -5.41
CA PHE A 290 5.75 7.38 -5.92
C PHE A 290 5.35 6.95 -7.32
N ILE A 291 4.07 7.10 -7.62
CA ILE A 291 3.60 7.18 -9.00
C ILE A 291 3.74 8.62 -9.46
N LYS A 292 4.42 8.82 -10.60
CA LYS A 292 4.70 10.15 -11.14
C LYS A 292 3.39 10.92 -11.33
N GLY A 293 3.45 12.20 -10.99
CA GLY A 293 2.37 13.15 -11.11
C GLY A 293 2.79 14.50 -10.54
N ASN A 294 1.94 15.52 -10.72
CA ASN A 294 2.07 16.80 -10.02
C ASN A 294 0.70 17.21 -9.46
N PRO A 295 0.38 16.87 -8.20
CA PRO A 295 1.22 16.20 -7.19
C PRO A 295 1.39 14.70 -7.52
N PRO A 296 2.27 13.95 -6.84
CA PRO A 296 2.39 12.51 -7.11
C PRO A 296 1.02 11.84 -6.96
N GLY A 297 0.68 10.98 -7.91
CA GLY A 297 -0.63 10.31 -7.92
C GLY A 297 -0.81 9.40 -6.71
N HIS A 298 0.31 8.89 -6.18
CA HIS A 298 0.35 8.02 -5.01
C HIS A 298 1.73 7.99 -4.37
N VAL A 299 1.77 7.58 -3.10
CA VAL A 299 3.00 7.27 -2.38
C VAL A 299 2.82 6.01 -1.52
N CYS A 300 3.83 5.15 -1.51
CA CYS A 300 3.90 3.94 -0.70
C CYS A 300 5.31 3.74 -0.12
N ILE A 301 5.44 2.77 0.79
CA ILE A 301 6.71 2.44 1.46
C ILE A 301 7.26 1.17 0.82
N SER A 302 8.48 1.18 0.29
CA SER A 302 9.11 -0.05 -0.15
C SER A 302 9.39 -0.97 1.04
N LEU A 303 9.02 -2.24 0.92
CA LEU A 303 9.33 -3.31 1.86
C LEU A 303 10.64 -4.03 1.49
N GLY A 304 11.26 -3.63 0.39
CA GLY A 304 12.45 -4.25 -0.17
C GLY A 304 12.15 -5.48 -1.01
N ARG A 305 13.23 -6.16 -1.40
CA ARG A 305 13.18 -7.36 -2.23
C ARG A 305 13.13 -8.61 -1.38
N THR A 306 12.24 -9.53 -1.71
CA THR A 306 12.27 -10.92 -1.24
C THR A 306 12.55 -11.86 -2.40
N TRP A 307 12.90 -13.10 -2.07
CA TRP A 307 13.09 -14.17 -3.04
C TRP A 307 12.18 -15.32 -2.66
N ALA A 308 11.34 -15.78 -3.59
CA ALA A 308 10.50 -16.95 -3.43
C ALA A 308 10.71 -17.85 -4.65
N ASN A 309 11.05 -19.12 -4.43
CA ASN A 309 11.29 -20.11 -5.51
C ASN A 309 12.28 -19.62 -6.58
N GLY A 310 13.33 -18.91 -6.18
CA GLY A 310 14.33 -18.35 -7.11
C GLY A 310 13.90 -17.08 -7.84
N HIS A 311 12.65 -16.64 -7.68
CA HIS A 311 12.13 -15.42 -8.30
C HIS A 311 12.20 -14.23 -7.33
N PRO A 312 12.82 -13.11 -7.74
CA PRO A 312 12.87 -11.92 -6.93
C PRO A 312 11.59 -11.08 -7.08
N THR A 313 10.99 -10.69 -5.96
CA THR A 313 9.84 -9.78 -5.94
C THR A 313 10.15 -8.57 -5.08
N ASP A 314 9.96 -7.38 -5.65
CA ASP A 314 10.07 -6.12 -4.92
C ASP A 314 8.69 -5.76 -4.36
N TRP A 315 8.59 -5.58 -3.05
CA TRP A 315 7.32 -5.35 -2.36
C TRP A 315 7.19 -3.92 -1.88
N VAL A 316 5.94 -3.46 -1.76
CA VAL A 316 5.57 -2.18 -1.15
C VAL A 316 4.43 -2.38 -0.15
N ALA A 317 4.38 -1.53 0.88
CA ALA A 317 3.21 -1.33 1.71
C ALA A 317 2.48 -0.09 1.21
N SER A 318 1.24 -0.29 0.76
CA SER A 318 0.47 0.69 0.00
C SER A 318 -0.93 0.83 0.57
N LEU A 319 -1.41 2.07 0.71
CA LEU A 319 -2.81 2.35 0.99
C LEU A 319 -3.45 2.85 -0.31
N TRP A 320 -3.96 1.94 -1.15
CA TRP A 320 -4.61 2.26 -2.42
C TRP A 320 -5.98 1.59 -2.48
N HIS A 321 -6.82 1.94 -3.45
CA HIS A 321 -8.06 1.25 -3.81
C HIS A 321 -7.96 -0.28 -4.05
N HIS A 322 -6.77 -0.84 -4.24
CA HIS A 322 -6.60 -2.30 -4.33
C HIS A 322 -6.93 -2.95 -2.98
N GLN A 323 -7.41 -4.19 -2.99
CA GLN A 323 -7.87 -4.89 -1.78
C GLN A 323 -8.90 -4.09 -0.95
N GLY A 324 -9.88 -3.47 -1.63
CA GLY A 324 -10.95 -2.73 -0.97
C GLY A 324 -10.50 -1.46 -0.24
N GLY A 325 -9.35 -0.88 -0.62
CA GLY A 325 -8.83 0.33 0.00
C GLY A 325 -7.94 0.07 1.21
N GLN A 326 -7.53 -1.16 1.53
CA GLN A 326 -6.83 -1.44 2.78
C GLN A 326 -5.32 -1.15 2.69
N PHE A 327 -4.67 -0.83 3.83
CA PHE A 327 -3.21 -0.77 3.86
C PHE A 327 -2.64 -2.18 3.70
N CYS A 328 -2.15 -2.51 2.52
CA CYS A 328 -1.76 -3.87 2.17
C CYS A 328 -0.33 -3.94 1.66
N ARG A 329 0.17 -5.18 1.59
CA ARG A 329 1.42 -5.51 0.92
C ARG A 329 1.10 -5.87 -0.53
N GLU A 330 1.83 -5.29 -1.46
CA GLU A 330 1.60 -5.44 -2.89
C GLU A 330 2.94 -5.51 -3.65
N PRO A 331 3.05 -6.28 -4.75
CA PRO A 331 4.21 -6.20 -5.64
C PRO A 331 4.36 -4.78 -6.20
N LEU A 332 5.60 -4.29 -6.29
CA LEU A 332 5.91 -2.93 -6.76
C LEU A 332 5.32 -2.63 -8.14
N LEU A 333 5.33 -3.62 -9.05
CA LEU A 333 4.85 -3.44 -10.43
C LEU A 333 3.33 -3.59 -10.57
N ASN A 334 2.62 -3.98 -9.51
CA ASN A 334 1.15 -3.91 -9.47
C ASN A 334 0.67 -2.48 -9.16
N MET A 335 1.57 -1.61 -8.67
CA MET A 335 1.26 -0.19 -8.46
C MET A 335 1.12 0.55 -9.79
N ASP A 336 2.07 0.33 -10.70
CA ASP A 336 2.11 0.92 -12.05
C ASP A 336 3.25 0.28 -12.86
N TYR A 337 3.34 0.66 -14.14
CA TYR A 337 4.50 0.41 -14.98
C TYR A 337 5.76 1.03 -14.37
N GLU A 338 6.88 0.31 -14.48
CA GLU A 338 8.20 0.74 -13.99
C GLU A 338 8.58 2.16 -14.44
N SER A 339 8.23 2.52 -15.69
CA SER A 339 8.49 3.85 -16.26
C SER A 339 7.72 4.98 -15.58
N ASN A 340 6.61 4.68 -14.90
CA ASN A 340 5.80 5.64 -14.15
C ASN A 340 6.17 5.71 -12.66
N LEU A 341 7.12 4.88 -12.22
CA LEU A 341 7.55 4.85 -10.82
C LEU A 341 8.81 5.69 -10.60
N THR A 342 8.82 6.39 -9.47
CA THR A 342 10.00 7.06 -8.93
C THR A 342 10.15 6.71 -7.46
N PHE A 343 11.33 6.91 -6.89
CA PHE A 343 11.54 6.68 -5.48
C PHE A 343 12.59 7.62 -4.90
N VAL A 344 12.53 7.80 -3.58
CA VAL A 344 13.55 8.51 -2.82
C VAL A 344 14.03 7.63 -1.66
N PRO A 345 15.35 7.53 -1.42
CA PRO A 345 15.86 6.87 -0.23
C PRO A 345 15.29 7.51 1.04
N CYS A 346 14.91 6.70 2.04
CA CYS A 346 14.19 7.10 3.25
C CYS A 346 14.49 8.56 3.69
N PRO A 347 13.50 9.48 3.61
CA PRO A 347 13.74 10.91 3.82
C PRO A 347 13.72 11.35 5.29
N PHE A 348 13.28 10.48 6.21
CA PHE A 348 13.04 10.82 7.61
C PHE A 348 14.30 10.83 8.47
#